data_AF-A0A4V2MXH6-F1
#
_entry.id   AF-A0A4V2MXH6-F1
#
_cell.length_a   1.000
_cell.length_b   1.000
_cell.length_c   1.000
_cell.angle_alpha   90.00
_cell.angle_beta   90.00
_cell.angle_gamma   90.00
#
_symmetry.space_group_name_H-M   'P 1'
#
loop_
_entity.id
_entity.type
_entity.pdbx_description
1 polymer ?
#
loop_
_entity_poly.entity_id
_entity_poly.type
_entity_poly.pdbx_seq_one_letter_code
_entity_poly.pdbx_strand_id
1 'polypeptide(L)'
;MRFAATSLVAFAVVAQVAARAFNNELVSRGLTDTCAEVDAGLSVNILGISIVVGLIEVCLCISGIPVFLKENSVAIAAVNLAGIASVSAELTTMINTAKGHQKCTYPDNCDPLCDKSNPCGFQCKNGFSPSPAKNPKDCVCLPPKTVCNGICGDFKSCPSSHPKRDVELAKRFGDHGIAASAYGLEHVPLNKKEESNKRFGSLDSEFYPSPSDIGDMRSVVDSGLGTARQIYALNDVERGISRLLSLAASSISLLTLPQTDGPEDGLPQGGERSEQFVLEVSEYFERLDEIHIAIRSSLAHIRQSRIAPSAINAPPPNFIPPSLGVGMPSEQTSSGGKGMHGLQEERVERDAWAGILNALTRLKEAKTRETAQSQAGGSQSVTLESTR
;
A
#
# COMPACT_ATOMS: atom_id res chain seq x y z
N MET A 1 -17.56 -57.65 30.85
CA MET A 1 -16.53 -56.88 30.13
C MET A 1 -16.82 -55.41 30.33
N ARG A 2 -15.94 -54.70 31.06
CA ARG A 2 -16.07 -53.26 31.36
C ARG A 2 -14.94 -52.58 30.61
N PHE A 3 -15.25 -51.76 29.60
CA PHE A 3 -14.26 -50.89 28.98
C PHE A 3 -14.37 -49.50 29.59
N ALA A 4 -13.23 -49.05 30.10
CA ALA A 4 -13.04 -47.83 30.86
C ALA A 4 -13.18 -46.60 29.96
N ALA A 5 -13.91 -45.62 30.48
CA ALA A 5 -13.83 -44.23 30.05
C ALA A 5 -12.54 -43.63 30.63
N THR A 6 -11.70 -43.05 29.77
CA THR A 6 -10.53 -42.25 30.17
C THR A 6 -10.56 -40.88 29.50
N SER A 7 -10.18 -39.91 30.33
CA SER A 7 -10.36 -38.47 30.28
C SER A 7 -9.71 -37.70 29.11
N LEU A 8 -10.42 -36.63 28.72
CA LEU A 8 -9.96 -35.23 28.65
C LEU A 8 -8.44 -34.97 28.74
N VAL A 9 -7.87 -34.39 27.67
CA VAL A 9 -6.82 -33.36 27.76
C VAL A 9 -7.13 -32.25 26.75
N ALA A 10 -7.19 -31.03 27.28
CA ALA A 10 -7.45 -29.78 26.58
C ALA A 10 -6.28 -29.40 25.64
N PHE A 11 -6.59 -29.06 24.39
CA PHE A 11 -5.68 -28.31 23.52
C PHE A 11 -6.11 -26.85 23.50
N ALA A 12 -5.50 -26.04 24.36
CA ALA A 12 -5.49 -24.60 24.25
C ALA A 12 -4.07 -24.09 24.48
N VAL A 13 -3.66 -23.13 23.63
CA VAL A 13 -2.50 -22.23 23.77
C VAL A 13 -1.14 -22.85 23.46
N VAL A 14 -0.60 -22.58 22.25
CA VAL A 14 0.57 -21.70 22.02
C VAL A 14 0.59 -21.29 20.54
N ALA A 15 0.04 -20.11 20.21
CA ALA A 15 0.36 -19.39 18.98
C ALA A 15 1.18 -18.15 19.37
N GLN A 16 2.44 -18.37 19.73
CA GLN A 16 3.46 -17.33 19.77
C GLN A 16 4.29 -17.44 18.49
N VAL A 17 3.85 -16.79 17.42
CA VAL A 17 4.74 -16.50 16.29
C VAL A 17 5.11 -15.03 16.34
N ALA A 18 6.41 -14.83 16.41
CA ALA A 18 7.09 -13.58 16.66
C ALA A 18 6.76 -12.49 15.63
N ALA A 19 6.03 -11.46 16.05
CA ALA A 19 6.15 -10.14 15.45
C ALA A 19 7.43 -9.49 16.00
N ARG A 20 8.60 -9.89 15.47
CA ARG A 20 9.83 -9.12 15.69
C ARG A 20 9.71 -7.83 14.89
N ALA A 21 9.54 -6.74 15.63
CA ALA A 21 9.66 -5.38 15.16
C ALA A 21 11.01 -5.20 14.44
N PHE A 22 10.96 -4.92 13.14
CA PHE A 22 12.10 -4.37 12.41
C PHE A 22 12.14 -2.87 12.71
N ASN A 23 12.92 -2.48 13.73
CA ASN A 23 13.30 -1.08 13.91
C ASN A 23 14.16 -0.65 12.71
N ASN A 24 13.61 0.23 11.88
CA ASN A 24 14.30 0.87 10.77
C ASN A 24 15.18 2.02 11.28
N GLU A 25 16.31 1.66 11.88
CA GLU A 25 17.42 2.60 12.05
C GLU A 25 18.04 2.85 10.66
N LEU A 26 18.04 4.11 10.22
CA LEU A 26 18.66 4.65 9.00
C LEU A 26 20.19 4.69 9.11
N VAL A 27 20.77 3.62 9.63
CA VAL A 27 22.16 3.26 9.38
C VAL A 27 22.26 3.03 7.87
N SER A 28 23.34 3.46 7.20
CA SER A 28 23.67 2.97 5.86
C SER A 28 23.69 1.44 5.97
N ARG A 29 22.58 0.79 5.61
CA ARG A 29 22.38 -0.64 5.81
C ARG A 29 23.26 -1.30 4.78
N GLY A 30 24.52 -1.50 5.13
CA GLY A 30 25.38 -2.42 4.41
C GLY A 30 24.57 -3.70 4.24
N LEU A 31 24.24 -4.02 2.99
CA LEU A 31 23.45 -5.19 2.67
C LEU A 31 24.27 -6.36 3.19
N THR A 32 23.85 -6.93 4.31
CA THR A 32 24.53 -8.05 4.92
C THR A 32 23.81 -9.29 4.46
N ASP A 33 24.50 -10.14 3.70
CA ASP A 33 23.93 -11.35 3.14
C ASP A 33 24.81 -12.55 3.49
N THR A 34 24.25 -13.77 3.38
CA THR A 34 25.05 -14.99 3.50
C THR A 34 25.09 -15.66 2.14
N CYS A 35 26.30 -15.89 1.65
CA CYS A 35 26.56 -16.41 0.32
C CYS A 35 27.45 -17.64 0.41
N ALA A 36 27.22 -18.60 -0.49
CA ALA A 36 28.02 -19.80 -0.58
C ALA A 36 28.02 -20.36 -2.00
N GLU A 37 29.07 -21.10 -2.33
CA GLU A 37 29.03 -22.03 -3.47
C GLU A 37 28.19 -23.24 -3.06
N VAL A 38 27.06 -23.43 -3.74
CA VAL A 38 26.20 -24.60 -3.57
C VAL A 38 26.57 -25.56 -4.68
N ASP A 39 27.21 -26.68 -4.28
CA ASP A 39 27.53 -27.83 -5.12
C ASP A 39 26.89 -29.08 -4.48
N ALA A 40 25.57 -29.18 -4.64
CA ALA A 40 24.75 -30.23 -4.02
C ALA A 40 23.47 -30.50 -4.82
N GLY A 41 22.88 -31.69 -4.61
CA GLY A 41 21.56 -32.00 -5.12
C GLY A 41 20.47 -31.23 -4.36
N LEU A 42 19.63 -30.48 -5.06
CA LEU A 42 18.44 -29.87 -4.48
C LEU A 42 17.41 -30.96 -4.18
N SER A 43 17.22 -31.27 -2.91
CA SER A 43 16.24 -32.23 -2.43
C SER A 43 15.05 -31.54 -1.77
N VAL A 44 13.83 -31.82 -2.20
CA VAL A 44 12.62 -31.29 -1.57
C VAL A 44 11.92 -32.38 -0.76
N ASN A 45 11.39 -32.02 0.40
CA ASN A 45 10.63 -32.95 1.24
C ASN A 45 9.13 -32.81 0.95
N ILE A 46 8.52 -33.88 0.42
CA ILE A 46 7.08 -33.97 0.17
C ILE A 46 6.55 -35.12 1.01
N LEU A 47 5.73 -34.80 2.01
CA LEU A 47 5.09 -35.78 2.90
C LEU A 47 6.10 -36.73 3.60
N GLY A 48 7.28 -36.22 3.95
CA GLY A 48 8.34 -36.98 4.63
C GLY A 48 9.29 -37.73 3.70
N ILE A 49 9.06 -37.69 2.38
CA ILE A 49 9.93 -38.31 1.38
C ILE A 49 10.81 -37.22 0.76
N SER A 50 12.13 -37.42 0.82
CA SER A 50 13.10 -36.53 0.17
C SER A 50 13.31 -36.95 -1.28
N ILE A 51 12.98 -36.05 -2.23
CA ILE A 51 13.15 -36.26 -3.67
C ILE A 51 14.21 -35.31 -4.18
N VAL A 52 15.29 -35.86 -4.76
CA VAL A 52 16.33 -35.07 -5.43
C VAL A 52 15.85 -34.66 -6.80
N VAL A 53 15.69 -33.35 -7.02
CA VAL A 53 15.18 -32.81 -8.29
C VAL A 53 16.30 -32.66 -9.32
N GLY A 54 17.50 -32.28 -8.87
CA GLY A 54 18.68 -32.14 -9.73
C GLY A 54 19.89 -31.59 -8.97
N LEU A 55 21.06 -31.64 -9.61
CA LEU A 55 22.29 -31.05 -9.08
C LEU A 55 22.32 -29.55 -9.36
N ILE A 56 22.77 -28.79 -8.37
CA ILE A 56 22.99 -27.35 -8.47
C ILE A 56 24.47 -27.09 -8.22
N GLU A 57 25.12 -26.41 -9.17
CA GLU A 57 26.51 -25.96 -9.11
C GLU A 57 26.57 -24.44 -9.33
N VAL A 58 26.13 -23.66 -8.34
CA VAL A 58 26.05 -22.20 -8.46
C VAL A 58 26.42 -21.52 -7.15
N CYS A 59 27.05 -20.35 -7.23
CA CYS A 59 27.24 -19.49 -6.08
C CYS A 59 25.96 -18.67 -5.87
N LEU A 60 25.35 -18.80 -4.68
CA LEU A 60 24.08 -18.16 -4.37
C LEU A 60 24.14 -17.47 -3.00
N CYS A 61 23.51 -16.30 -2.93
CA CYS A 61 23.26 -15.56 -1.70
C CYS A 61 21.79 -15.68 -1.29
N ILE A 62 21.47 -15.54 0.00
CA ILE A 62 20.09 -15.65 0.49
C ILE A 62 19.18 -14.60 -0.19
N SER A 63 19.65 -13.37 -0.40
CA SER A 63 18.86 -12.35 -1.09
C SER A 63 18.61 -12.66 -2.58
N GLY A 64 19.44 -13.49 -3.20
CA GLY A 64 19.34 -13.90 -4.60
C GLY A 64 18.37 -15.07 -4.86
N ILE A 65 17.94 -15.78 -3.81
CA ILE A 65 17.04 -16.95 -3.92
C ILE A 65 15.78 -16.63 -4.76
N PRO A 66 15.04 -15.52 -4.54
CA PRO A 66 13.81 -15.27 -5.30
C PRO A 66 14.00 -15.09 -6.80
N VAL A 67 15.18 -14.62 -7.23
CA VAL A 67 15.54 -14.50 -8.65
C VAL A 67 15.93 -15.87 -9.20
N PHE A 68 16.75 -16.61 -8.46
CA PHE A 68 17.16 -17.97 -8.83
C PHE A 68 15.98 -18.92 -9.03
N LEU A 69 14.95 -18.84 -8.17
CA LEU A 69 13.72 -19.64 -8.31
C LEU A 69 12.93 -19.36 -9.60
N LYS A 70 13.16 -18.22 -10.26
CA LYS A 70 12.48 -17.82 -11.50
C LYS A 70 13.28 -18.11 -12.76
N GLU A 71 14.61 -18.20 -12.64
CA GLU A 71 15.50 -18.29 -13.80
C GLU A 71 16.09 -19.70 -13.98
N ASN A 72 16.31 -20.43 -12.88
CA ASN A 72 16.92 -21.75 -12.95
C ASN A 72 15.88 -22.85 -13.16
N SER A 73 16.07 -23.69 -14.19
CA SER A 73 15.13 -24.76 -14.56
C SER A 73 14.96 -25.83 -13.47
N VAL A 74 16.03 -26.20 -12.75
CA VAL A 74 15.98 -27.17 -11.64
C VAL A 74 15.19 -26.59 -10.47
N ALA A 75 15.41 -25.32 -10.15
CA ALA A 75 14.67 -24.62 -9.11
C ALA A 75 13.18 -24.46 -9.46
N ILE A 76 12.85 -24.12 -10.71
CA ILE A 76 11.47 -24.03 -11.19
C ILE A 76 10.77 -25.40 -11.06
N ALA A 77 11.43 -26.48 -11.47
CA ALA A 77 10.89 -27.84 -11.33
C ALA A 77 10.64 -28.20 -9.85
N ALA A 78 11.57 -27.86 -8.96
CA ALA A 78 11.41 -28.07 -7.53
C ALA A 78 10.24 -27.26 -6.94
N VAL A 79 10.06 -26.02 -7.40
CA VAL A 79 8.96 -25.13 -6.98
C VAL A 79 7.61 -25.70 -7.41
N ASN A 80 7.51 -26.25 -8.62
CA ASN A 80 6.28 -26.90 -9.08
C ASN A 80 5.92 -28.16 -8.29
N LEU A 81 6.91 -28.83 -7.68
CA LEU A 81 6.72 -30.04 -6.89
C LEU A 81 6.38 -29.75 -5.42
N ALA A 82 7.10 -28.83 -4.77
CA ALA A 82 7.02 -28.61 -3.31
C ALA A 82 6.54 -27.20 -2.91
N GLY A 83 6.38 -26.29 -3.86
CA GLY A 83 6.02 -24.89 -3.62
C GLY A 83 7.21 -23.99 -3.26
N ILE A 84 7.05 -22.68 -3.51
CA ILE A 84 8.10 -21.66 -3.34
C ILE A 84 8.67 -21.64 -1.91
N ALA A 85 7.78 -21.71 -0.91
CA ALA A 85 8.18 -21.63 0.49
C ALA A 85 9.13 -22.78 0.88
N SER A 86 8.80 -24.01 0.51
CA SER A 86 9.61 -25.20 0.81
C SER A 86 10.98 -25.13 0.14
N VAL A 87 11.03 -24.83 -1.16
CA VAL A 87 12.29 -24.74 -1.91
C VAL A 87 13.17 -23.60 -1.40
N SER A 88 12.57 -22.45 -1.06
CA SER A 88 13.33 -21.31 -0.51
C SER A 88 13.96 -21.62 0.85
N ALA A 89 13.27 -22.37 1.72
CA ALA A 89 13.78 -22.79 3.01
C ALA A 89 14.93 -23.80 2.86
N GLU A 90 14.79 -24.73 1.91
CA GLU A 90 15.84 -25.71 1.62
C GLU A 90 17.09 -25.04 1.03
N LEU A 91 16.94 -24.15 0.04
CA LEU A 91 18.06 -23.38 -0.52
C LEU A 91 18.76 -22.55 0.57
N THR A 92 17.99 -21.91 1.45
CA THR A 92 18.55 -21.17 2.59
C THR A 92 19.36 -22.09 3.51
N THR A 93 18.86 -23.30 3.77
CA THR A 93 19.56 -24.30 4.59
C THR A 93 20.83 -24.79 3.90
N MET A 94 20.78 -25.06 2.59
CA MET A 94 21.96 -25.45 1.82
C MET A 94 23.03 -24.35 1.82
N ILE A 95 22.65 -23.08 1.65
CA ILE A 95 23.61 -21.95 1.71
C ILE A 95 24.26 -21.87 3.10
N ASN A 96 23.48 -21.99 4.18
CA ASN A 96 24.00 -21.89 5.55
C ASN A 96 24.82 -23.12 5.97
N THR A 97 24.68 -24.26 5.31
CA THR A 97 25.41 -25.51 5.62
C THR A 97 26.55 -25.79 4.63
N ALA A 98 26.58 -25.09 3.50
CA ALA A 98 27.62 -25.22 2.49
C ALA A 98 29.01 -24.91 3.08
N LYS A 99 30.01 -25.65 2.58
CA LYS A 99 31.41 -25.44 2.95
C LYS A 99 31.87 -24.10 2.36
N GLY A 100 32.45 -23.25 3.20
CA GLY A 100 32.94 -21.95 2.76
C GLY A 100 31.85 -20.87 2.61
N HIS A 101 30.65 -21.08 3.17
CA HIS A 101 29.68 -20.00 3.29
C HIS A 101 30.28 -18.84 4.09
N GLN A 102 29.97 -17.61 3.66
CA GLN A 102 30.48 -16.41 4.30
C GLN A 102 29.35 -15.40 4.45
N LYS A 103 29.39 -14.66 5.56
CA LYS A 103 28.53 -13.51 5.78
C LYS A 103 29.19 -12.30 5.13
N CYS A 104 28.63 -11.88 3.99
CA CYS A 104 29.13 -10.82 3.15
C CYS A 104 28.51 -9.49 3.56
N THR A 105 29.34 -8.46 3.66
CA THR A 105 28.89 -7.07 3.84
C THR A 105 29.26 -6.30 2.60
N TYR A 106 28.26 -5.80 1.90
CA TYR A 106 28.46 -5.10 0.64
C TYR A 106 28.57 -3.58 0.86
N PRO A 107 29.53 -2.89 0.21
CA PRO A 107 29.63 -1.44 0.26
C PRO A 107 28.50 -0.76 -0.54
N ASP A 108 28.33 0.53 -0.33
CA ASP A 108 27.39 1.33 -1.12
C ASP A 108 27.83 1.38 -2.59
N ASN A 109 26.87 1.51 -3.51
CA ASN A 109 27.11 1.58 -4.97
C ASN A 109 27.80 0.34 -5.57
N CYS A 110 27.54 -0.84 -5.03
CA CYS A 110 27.89 -2.10 -5.68
C CYS A 110 26.65 -2.95 -5.99
N ASP A 111 26.84 -3.94 -6.85
CA ASP A 111 25.95 -5.08 -7.03
C ASP A 111 26.70 -6.34 -6.54
N PRO A 112 26.04 -7.20 -5.74
CA PRO A 112 26.66 -8.42 -5.23
C PRO A 112 26.94 -9.39 -6.37
N LEU A 113 28.11 -10.01 -6.37
CA LEU A 113 28.55 -10.97 -7.37
C LEU A 113 29.13 -12.20 -6.67
N CYS A 114 28.38 -13.29 -6.68
CA CYS A 114 28.81 -14.54 -6.05
C CYS A 114 29.61 -15.37 -7.07
N ASP A 115 30.89 -15.61 -6.80
CA ASP A 115 31.77 -16.46 -7.61
C ASP A 115 32.25 -17.67 -6.79
N LYS A 116 32.54 -18.80 -7.46
CA LYS A 116 33.03 -20.04 -6.83
C LYS A 116 34.23 -19.81 -5.89
N SER A 117 35.17 -18.95 -6.29
CA SER A 117 36.35 -18.62 -5.47
C SER A 117 36.13 -17.52 -4.44
N ASN A 118 35.06 -16.72 -4.59
CA ASN A 118 34.80 -15.55 -3.74
C ASN A 118 33.28 -15.37 -3.56
N PRO A 119 32.67 -15.98 -2.54
CA PRO A 119 31.23 -15.88 -2.31
C PRO A 119 30.79 -14.45 -1.95
N CYS A 120 31.70 -13.59 -1.51
CA CYS A 120 31.46 -12.19 -1.18
C CYS A 120 32.01 -11.22 -2.23
N GLY A 121 32.10 -11.65 -3.49
CA GLY A 121 32.45 -10.77 -4.60
C GLY A 121 31.39 -9.68 -4.79
N PHE A 122 31.80 -8.57 -5.36
CA PHE A 122 30.91 -7.48 -5.75
C PHE A 122 31.47 -6.73 -6.93
N GLN A 123 30.59 -6.10 -7.68
CA GLN A 123 30.93 -5.22 -8.79
C GLN A 123 30.46 -3.80 -8.49
N CYS A 124 31.39 -2.84 -8.53
CA CYS A 124 31.01 -1.43 -8.38
C CYS A 124 30.19 -0.96 -9.59
N LYS A 125 29.07 -0.27 -9.33
CA LYS A 125 28.20 0.31 -10.35
C LYS A 125 28.38 1.82 -10.41
N ASN A 126 27.68 2.47 -11.36
CA ASN A 126 27.61 3.94 -11.48
C ASN A 126 28.97 4.64 -11.58
N GLY A 127 29.97 3.99 -12.22
CA GLY A 127 31.30 4.55 -12.43
C GLY A 127 32.24 4.53 -11.22
N PHE A 128 31.80 3.96 -10.09
CA PHE A 128 32.66 3.72 -8.93
C PHE A 128 33.71 2.65 -9.24
N SER A 129 34.85 2.73 -8.58
CA SER A 129 35.97 1.79 -8.77
C SER A 129 36.26 1.03 -7.47
N PRO A 130 36.57 -0.27 -7.56
CA PRO A 130 36.87 -1.09 -6.40
C PRO A 130 38.17 -0.63 -5.72
N SER A 131 38.16 -0.51 -4.39
CA SER A 131 39.32 -0.13 -3.59
C SER A 131 39.41 -0.96 -2.31
N PRO A 132 40.60 -1.41 -1.90
CA PRO A 132 41.87 -1.35 -2.63
C PRO A 132 41.92 -2.28 -3.86
N ALA A 133 42.87 -2.09 -4.77
CA ALA A 133 42.97 -2.87 -6.02
C ALA A 133 43.15 -4.38 -5.83
N LYS A 134 43.67 -4.80 -4.67
CA LYS A 134 43.76 -6.20 -4.24
C LYS A 134 42.81 -6.41 -3.06
N ASN A 135 41.88 -7.36 -3.19
CA ASN A 135 40.81 -7.61 -2.20
C ASN A 135 39.99 -6.35 -1.91
N PRO A 136 39.24 -5.85 -2.90
CA PRO A 136 38.45 -4.65 -2.73
C PRO A 136 37.43 -4.84 -1.63
N LYS A 137 37.28 -3.80 -0.80
CA LYS A 137 36.32 -3.77 0.31
C LYS A 137 35.28 -2.67 0.14
N ASP A 138 35.55 -1.72 -0.74
CA ASP A 138 34.74 -0.54 -0.93
C ASP A 138 34.68 -0.14 -2.41
N CYS A 139 33.64 0.60 -2.77
CA CYS A 139 33.46 1.21 -4.07
C CYS A 139 33.64 2.71 -3.92
N VAL A 140 34.80 3.21 -4.37
CA VAL A 140 35.18 4.62 -4.19
C VAL A 140 35.23 5.34 -5.54
N CYS A 141 34.90 6.62 -5.51
CA CYS A 141 35.07 7.49 -6.66
C CYS A 141 36.49 8.06 -6.63
N LEU A 142 37.39 7.46 -7.40
CA LEU A 142 38.80 7.88 -7.43
C LEU A 142 38.95 9.26 -8.08
N PRO A 143 39.76 10.17 -7.50
CA PRO A 143 40.12 11.43 -8.14
C PRO A 143 40.73 11.19 -9.53
N PRO A 144 40.45 12.04 -10.54
CA PRO A 144 39.81 13.37 -10.46
C PRO A 144 38.26 13.34 -10.55
N LYS A 145 37.63 12.17 -10.54
CA LYS A 145 36.17 12.05 -10.65
C LYS A 145 35.45 12.57 -9.41
N THR A 146 34.23 13.05 -9.57
CA THR A 146 33.36 13.54 -8.49
C THR A 146 32.06 12.75 -8.48
N VAL A 147 31.48 12.51 -7.30
CA VAL A 147 30.15 11.89 -7.19
C VAL A 147 29.07 12.95 -7.37
N CYS A 148 28.19 12.76 -8.34
CA CYS A 148 27.01 13.59 -8.56
C CYS A 148 25.75 12.74 -8.62
N ASN A 149 24.76 13.03 -7.77
CA ASN A 149 23.49 12.28 -7.71
C ASN A 149 23.67 10.74 -7.60
N GLY A 150 24.71 10.28 -6.89
CA GLY A 150 25.01 8.84 -6.75
C GLY A 150 25.74 8.20 -7.93
N ILE A 151 26.22 9.00 -8.89
CA ILE A 151 27.03 8.56 -10.03
C ILE A 151 28.43 9.16 -9.92
N CYS A 152 29.47 8.33 -10.02
CA CYS A 152 30.85 8.77 -10.08
C CYS A 152 31.27 9.03 -11.53
N GLY A 153 31.73 10.24 -11.83
CA GLY A 153 32.15 10.63 -13.18
C GLY A 153 32.92 11.94 -13.22
N ASP A 154 33.37 12.33 -14.41
CA ASP A 154 34.11 13.56 -14.65
C ASP A 154 33.12 14.73 -14.80
N PHE A 155 32.64 15.26 -13.68
CA PHE A 155 31.74 16.41 -13.64
C PHE A 155 32.52 17.68 -13.30
N LYS A 156 32.36 18.74 -14.10
CA LYS A 156 32.93 20.07 -13.80
C LYS A 156 32.29 20.70 -12.55
N SER A 157 31.01 20.42 -12.30
CA SER A 157 30.26 20.98 -11.17
C SER A 157 29.05 20.11 -10.82
N CYS A 158 28.92 19.80 -9.53
CA CYS A 158 27.81 19.13 -8.84
C CYS A 158 26.52 19.96 -8.64
N PRO A 159 25.45 19.97 -9.49
CA PRO A 159 24.25 20.79 -9.21
C PRO A 159 23.50 20.41 -7.92
N SER A 160 23.79 19.26 -7.30
CA SER A 160 23.16 18.80 -6.06
C SER A 160 23.91 19.21 -4.78
N SER A 161 25.02 19.93 -4.90
CA SER A 161 25.63 20.55 -3.72
C SER A 161 24.73 21.72 -3.39
N HIS A 162 24.01 21.65 -2.27
CA HIS A 162 23.15 22.70 -1.72
C HIS A 162 23.49 24.08 -2.28
N PRO A 163 22.52 24.87 -2.79
CA PRO A 163 22.81 26.25 -3.13
C PRO A 163 23.53 26.84 -1.91
N LYS A 164 24.73 27.41 -2.11
CA LYS A 164 25.46 28.16 -1.08
C LYS A 164 24.67 29.42 -0.69
N ARG A 165 23.40 29.26 -0.30
CA ARG A 165 22.43 30.32 -0.12
C ARG A 165 22.61 31.05 1.22
N ASP A 166 23.54 30.60 2.07
CA ASP A 166 23.67 31.14 3.42
C ASP A 166 24.89 32.03 3.65
N VAL A 167 25.81 32.18 2.69
CA VAL A 167 26.94 33.11 2.88
C VAL A 167 26.66 34.50 2.29
N GLU A 168 25.80 34.60 1.27
CA GLU A 168 25.51 35.89 0.64
C GLU A 168 24.28 36.60 1.23
N LEU A 169 23.32 35.87 1.83
CA LEU A 169 22.21 36.50 2.56
C LEU A 169 22.70 37.21 3.84
N ALA A 170 23.68 36.66 4.57
CA ALA A 170 24.25 37.30 5.75
C ALA A 170 25.01 38.60 5.43
N LYS A 171 25.51 38.75 4.19
CA LYS A 171 26.21 39.97 3.76
C LYS A 171 25.26 41.10 3.34
N ARG A 172 23.99 40.81 3.06
CA ARG A 172 22.98 41.83 2.69
C ARG A 172 22.22 42.44 3.86
N PHE A 173 22.26 41.83 5.05
CA PHE A 173 21.60 42.36 6.25
C PHE A 173 22.53 43.13 7.20
N GLY A 174 23.80 43.32 6.83
CA GLY A 174 24.80 43.97 7.69
C GLY A 174 24.94 45.49 7.56
N ASP A 175 24.37 46.16 6.55
CA ASP A 175 24.78 47.55 6.25
C ASP A 175 23.68 48.54 5.84
N HIS A 176 22.40 48.19 5.95
CA HIS A 176 21.33 49.18 5.76
C HIS A 176 20.36 49.17 6.93
N GLY A 177 20.65 50.04 7.89
CA GLY A 177 19.60 50.65 8.67
C GLY A 177 18.69 51.51 7.78
N ILE A 178 17.47 51.69 8.27
CA ILE A 178 16.53 52.78 7.99
C ILE A 178 15.39 52.50 6.99
N ALA A 179 14.21 52.85 7.51
CA ALA A 179 12.95 53.25 6.87
C ALA A 179 11.97 52.14 6.45
N ALA A 180 11.00 51.97 7.36
CA ALA A 180 9.60 51.81 7.02
C ALA A 180 9.17 52.75 5.88
N SER A 181 8.41 52.22 4.93
CA SER A 181 7.28 52.96 4.39
C SER A 181 6.29 52.05 3.67
N ALA A 182 5.05 52.45 3.81
CA ALA A 182 3.84 51.88 3.22
C ALA A 182 3.92 51.76 1.69
N TYR A 183 3.05 50.93 1.11
CA TYR A 183 2.04 51.26 0.08
C TYR A 183 1.67 50.01 -0.73
N GLY A 184 0.36 49.91 -1.02
CA GLY A 184 -0.09 49.58 -2.38
C GLY A 184 -0.54 48.15 -2.66
N LEU A 185 -1.78 47.84 -2.28
CA LEU A 185 -2.62 46.88 -2.99
C LEU A 185 -2.87 47.41 -4.42
N GLU A 186 -2.50 46.65 -5.45
CA GLU A 186 -3.04 46.81 -6.80
C GLU A 186 -3.68 45.50 -7.30
N HIS A 187 -4.94 45.64 -7.69
CA HIS A 187 -5.80 44.62 -8.29
C HIS A 187 -5.39 44.28 -9.72
N VAL A 188 -5.47 43.01 -10.09
CA VAL A 188 -5.41 42.54 -11.48
C VAL A 188 -6.78 41.97 -11.89
N PRO A 189 -7.39 42.38 -13.02
CA PRO A 189 -8.65 41.82 -13.49
C PRO A 189 -8.44 40.57 -14.34
N LEU A 190 -9.17 39.50 -14.03
CA LEU A 190 -9.25 38.28 -14.86
C LEU A 190 -10.37 38.42 -15.89
N ASN A 191 -10.01 38.32 -17.17
CA ASN A 191 -10.92 38.31 -18.31
C ASN A 191 -11.32 36.87 -18.69
N LYS A 192 -12.64 36.72 -18.91
CA LYS A 192 -13.37 35.77 -19.78
C LYS A 192 -12.57 34.77 -20.64
N LYS A 193 -13.01 33.50 -20.60
CA LYS A 193 -13.52 32.77 -21.79
C LYS A 193 -14.26 31.47 -21.41
N GLU A 194 -15.56 31.47 -21.65
CA GLU A 194 -16.36 30.28 -22.00
C GLU A 194 -15.91 29.77 -23.39
N GLU A 195 -15.97 28.45 -23.64
CA GLU A 195 -17.06 27.80 -24.42
C GLU A 195 -16.63 26.47 -25.07
N SER A 196 -17.58 25.52 -25.08
CA SER A 196 -17.73 24.34 -25.95
C SER A 196 -16.84 23.09 -25.76
N ASN A 197 -17.45 21.99 -25.31
CA ASN A 197 -17.69 20.85 -26.21
C ASN A 197 -18.82 19.92 -25.71
N LYS A 198 -19.84 19.71 -26.56
CA LYS A 198 -20.97 18.78 -26.40
C LYS A 198 -20.83 17.67 -27.45
N ARG A 199 -21.05 16.41 -27.02
CA ARG A 199 -21.58 15.22 -27.74
C ARG A 199 -20.68 13.99 -27.57
N PHE A 200 -21.16 12.97 -26.84
CA PHE A 200 -21.63 11.71 -27.43
C PHE A 200 -22.47 10.91 -26.42
N GLY A 201 -23.34 10.05 -26.94
CA GLY A 201 -24.62 9.68 -26.37
C GLY A 201 -24.65 8.59 -25.29
N SER A 202 -25.82 8.62 -24.64
CA SER A 202 -26.44 7.73 -23.67
C SER A 202 -26.57 6.27 -24.17
N LEU A 203 -26.31 5.33 -23.25
CA LEU A 203 -27.14 4.15 -23.00
C LEU A 203 -27.19 3.94 -21.49
N ASP A 204 -28.40 3.68 -21.00
CA ASP A 204 -28.82 3.73 -19.59
C ASP A 204 -28.29 2.55 -18.76
N SER A 205 -27.93 2.78 -17.49
CA SER A 205 -28.47 2.04 -16.33
C SER A 205 -27.84 2.52 -15.01
N GLU A 206 -28.67 2.59 -13.97
CA GLU A 206 -28.60 3.41 -12.77
C GLU A 206 -27.51 3.01 -11.75
N PHE A 207 -26.80 4.02 -11.23
CA PHE A 207 -26.56 4.31 -9.78
C PHE A 207 -25.18 4.97 -9.56
N TYR A 208 -25.02 6.23 -9.97
CA TYR A 208 -23.88 7.09 -9.59
C TYR A 208 -24.32 8.55 -9.51
N PRO A 209 -23.81 9.35 -8.55
CA PRO A 209 -23.96 10.81 -8.57
C PRO A 209 -23.14 11.43 -9.72
N SER A 210 -23.73 12.43 -10.39
CA SER A 210 -23.22 13.07 -11.61
C SER A 210 -21.96 13.92 -11.40
N PRO A 211 -20.96 13.93 -12.33
CA PRO A 211 -19.68 14.66 -12.16
C PRO A 211 -19.69 16.16 -12.49
N SER A 212 -20.83 16.85 -12.54
CA SER A 212 -20.91 18.20 -13.15
C SER A 212 -20.59 19.40 -12.24
N ASP A 213 -20.26 19.23 -10.96
CA ASP A 213 -20.03 20.36 -10.03
C ASP A 213 -18.56 20.56 -9.58
N ILE A 214 -17.58 19.89 -10.21
CA ILE A 214 -16.15 20.08 -9.91
C ILE A 214 -15.53 21.01 -10.95
N GLY A 215 -15.92 22.28 -10.90
CA GLY A 215 -15.55 23.26 -11.90
C GLY A 215 -15.18 24.63 -11.35
N ASP A 216 -14.40 24.75 -10.26
CA ASP A 216 -13.57 25.96 -10.04
C ASP A 216 -12.56 25.88 -8.85
N MET A 217 -11.64 24.92 -8.84
CA MET A 217 -10.56 24.84 -7.83
C MET A 217 -9.18 24.61 -8.43
N ARG A 218 -8.81 25.41 -9.45
CA ARG A 218 -7.61 25.16 -10.27
C ARG A 218 -6.50 26.22 -10.25
N SER A 219 -6.47 27.19 -9.32
CA SER A 219 -5.47 28.27 -9.40
C SER A 219 -4.57 28.55 -8.19
N VAL A 220 -4.66 27.81 -7.06
CA VAL A 220 -3.83 28.13 -5.86
C VAL A 220 -3.23 26.88 -5.17
N VAL A 221 -2.69 25.90 -5.91
CA VAL A 221 -1.98 24.74 -5.31
C VAL A 221 -0.78 24.26 -6.15
N ASP A 222 -0.08 25.13 -6.87
CA ASP A 222 0.97 24.68 -7.81
C ASP A 222 2.37 24.45 -7.17
N SER A 223 2.44 24.24 -5.85
CA SER A 223 3.68 23.80 -5.18
C SER A 223 3.50 22.64 -4.19
N GLY A 224 2.28 22.13 -4.03
CA GLY A 224 1.94 20.96 -3.19
C GLY A 224 1.25 19.82 -3.94
N LEU A 225 1.13 19.90 -5.27
CA LEU A 225 0.20 19.07 -6.06
C LEU A 225 0.60 17.60 -6.27
N GLY A 226 1.84 17.22 -5.93
CA GLY A 226 2.32 15.84 -6.11
C GLY A 226 1.73 14.86 -5.08
N THR A 227 1.63 15.29 -3.82
CA THR A 227 1.13 14.46 -2.72
C THR A 227 -0.38 14.27 -2.80
N ALA A 228 -1.13 15.32 -3.18
CA ALA A 228 -2.58 15.24 -3.31
C ALA A 228 -3.02 14.18 -4.33
N ARG A 229 -2.39 14.13 -5.52
CA ARG A 229 -2.68 13.11 -6.54
C ARG A 229 -2.33 11.70 -6.07
N GLN A 230 -1.24 11.54 -5.32
CA GLN A 230 -0.86 10.25 -4.74
C GLN A 230 -1.85 9.77 -3.67
N ILE A 231 -2.41 10.69 -2.87
CA ILE A 231 -3.44 10.38 -1.87
C ILE A 231 -4.72 9.89 -2.56
N TYR A 232 -5.15 10.54 -3.65
CA TYR A 232 -6.31 10.07 -4.42
C TYR A 232 -6.09 8.68 -5.04
N ALA A 233 -4.89 8.40 -5.54
CA ALA A 233 -4.55 7.08 -6.08
C ALA A 233 -4.61 5.97 -5.00
N LEU A 234 -4.21 6.27 -3.77
CA LEU A 234 -4.32 5.33 -2.65
C LEU A 234 -5.78 5.09 -2.23
N ASN A 235 -6.64 6.11 -2.31
CA ASN A 235 -8.07 5.94 -2.03
C ASN A 235 -8.75 4.98 -3.04
N ASP A 236 -8.33 4.99 -4.31
CA ASP A 236 -8.83 4.02 -5.30
C ASP A 236 -8.38 2.59 -4.98
N VAL A 237 -7.18 2.41 -4.42
CA VAL A 237 -6.71 1.12 -3.91
C VAL A 237 -7.59 0.65 -2.74
N GLU A 238 -7.90 1.53 -1.79
CA GLU A 238 -8.78 1.20 -0.65
C GLU A 238 -10.18 0.78 -1.11
N ARG A 239 -10.77 1.53 -2.04
CA ARG A 239 -12.06 1.15 -2.67
C ARG A 239 -11.97 -0.18 -3.40
N GLY A 240 -10.84 -0.44 -4.06
CA GLY A 240 -10.55 -1.74 -4.68
C GLY A 240 -10.57 -2.88 -3.67
N ILE A 241 -9.91 -2.71 -2.51
CA ILE A 241 -9.87 -3.72 -1.45
C ILE A 241 -11.27 -4.01 -0.89
N SER A 242 -12.10 -2.99 -0.66
CA SER A 242 -13.48 -3.21 -0.21
C SER A 242 -14.30 -4.03 -1.22
N ARG A 243 -14.16 -3.75 -2.52
CA ARG A 243 -14.82 -4.52 -3.58
C ARG A 243 -14.29 -5.96 -3.65
N LEU A 244 -12.98 -6.15 -3.51
CA LEU A 244 -12.34 -7.46 -3.49
C LEU A 244 -12.87 -8.33 -2.34
N LEU A 245 -13.05 -7.76 -1.15
CA LEU A 245 -13.64 -8.47 0.00
C LEU A 245 -15.11 -8.85 -0.25
N SER A 246 -15.87 -7.99 -0.94
CA SER A 246 -17.25 -8.31 -1.36
C SER A 246 -17.29 -9.49 -2.34
N LEU A 247 -16.40 -9.51 -3.34
CA LEU A 247 -16.29 -10.61 -4.31
C LEU A 247 -15.85 -11.92 -3.61
N ALA A 248 -14.94 -11.85 -2.64
CA ALA A 248 -14.54 -13.00 -1.85
C ALA A 248 -15.70 -13.57 -1.02
N ALA A 249 -16.50 -12.70 -0.39
CA ALA A 249 -17.66 -13.14 0.38
C ALA A 249 -18.72 -13.82 -0.52
N SER A 250 -18.98 -13.24 -1.70
CA SER A 250 -19.92 -13.80 -2.68
C SER A 250 -19.46 -15.16 -3.23
N SER A 251 -18.19 -15.26 -3.63
CA SER A 251 -17.61 -16.52 -4.12
C SER A 251 -17.56 -17.62 -3.04
N ILE A 252 -17.32 -17.28 -1.77
CA ILE A 252 -17.43 -18.22 -0.65
C ILE A 252 -18.89 -18.66 -0.44
N SER A 253 -19.84 -17.74 -0.55
CA SER A 253 -21.28 -18.06 -0.49
C SER A 253 -21.71 -18.98 -1.63
N LEU A 254 -21.04 -18.94 -2.78
CA LEU A 254 -21.29 -19.88 -3.88
C LEU A 254 -20.62 -21.25 -3.66
N LEU A 255 -19.62 -21.35 -2.77
CA LEU A 255 -18.97 -22.62 -2.40
C LEU A 255 -19.62 -23.35 -1.23
N THR A 256 -20.38 -22.66 -0.37
CA THR A 256 -21.03 -23.31 0.77
C THR A 256 -21.96 -24.42 0.28
N LEU A 257 -21.76 -25.65 0.78
CA LEU A 257 -22.41 -26.86 0.29
C LEU A 257 -23.94 -26.67 0.10
N PRO A 258 -24.55 -27.25 -0.95
CA PRO A 258 -25.99 -27.12 -1.25
C PRO A 258 -26.93 -27.71 -0.18
N GLN A 259 -26.41 -28.16 0.96
CA GLN A 259 -27.16 -28.83 2.01
C GLN A 259 -27.81 -27.88 3.03
N THR A 260 -27.56 -26.57 2.96
CA THR A 260 -28.15 -25.59 3.91
C THR A 260 -29.11 -24.58 3.29
N ASP A 261 -29.15 -24.47 1.97
CA ASP A 261 -29.95 -23.43 1.31
C ASP A 261 -31.43 -23.85 1.33
N GLY A 262 -32.26 -23.03 1.98
CA GLY A 262 -33.70 -23.27 2.01
C GLY A 262 -34.32 -23.01 0.64
N PRO A 263 -35.54 -23.53 0.35
CA PRO A 263 -36.25 -23.22 -0.90
C PRO A 263 -36.54 -21.72 -1.11
N GLU A 264 -36.37 -20.90 -0.07
CA GLU A 264 -36.63 -19.46 -0.07
C GLU A 264 -35.36 -18.59 -0.28
N ASP A 265 -34.15 -19.17 -0.31
CA ASP A 265 -32.90 -18.36 -0.33
C ASP A 265 -32.60 -17.67 -1.68
N GLY A 266 -33.43 -17.87 -2.71
CA GLY A 266 -33.29 -17.19 -4.00
C GLY A 266 -31.98 -17.47 -4.74
N LEU A 267 -31.20 -18.45 -4.28
CA LEU A 267 -29.91 -18.82 -4.86
C LEU A 267 -30.10 -19.74 -6.08
N PRO A 268 -29.31 -19.56 -7.16
CA PRO A 268 -29.37 -20.42 -8.33
C PRO A 268 -29.03 -21.87 -7.95
N GLN A 269 -29.91 -22.80 -8.32
CA GLN A 269 -29.78 -24.22 -7.99
C GLN A 269 -28.96 -24.97 -9.04
N GLY A 270 -28.04 -25.82 -8.60
CA GLY A 270 -27.35 -26.78 -9.47
C GLY A 270 -26.19 -26.22 -10.28
N GLY A 271 -26.15 -26.52 -11.59
CA GLY A 271 -25.02 -26.24 -12.49
C GLY A 271 -24.71 -24.75 -12.66
N GLU A 272 -25.74 -23.90 -12.68
CA GLU A 272 -25.60 -22.44 -12.83
C GLU A 272 -24.76 -21.82 -11.69
N ARG A 273 -24.82 -22.39 -10.48
CA ARG A 273 -24.01 -21.95 -9.33
C ARG A 273 -22.51 -22.14 -9.57
N SER A 274 -22.13 -23.22 -10.25
CA SER A 274 -20.72 -23.50 -10.55
C SER A 274 -20.17 -22.58 -11.64
N GLU A 275 -21.00 -22.19 -12.61
CA GLU A 275 -20.62 -21.22 -13.64
C GLU A 275 -20.49 -19.81 -13.04
N GLN A 276 -21.45 -19.40 -12.22
CA GLN A 276 -21.41 -18.12 -11.52
C GLN A 276 -20.22 -18.03 -10.55
N PHE A 277 -19.87 -19.13 -9.89
CA PHE A 277 -18.67 -19.21 -9.06
C PHE A 277 -17.40 -18.96 -9.89
N VAL A 278 -17.25 -19.61 -11.05
CA VAL A 278 -16.08 -19.42 -11.91
C VAL A 278 -15.98 -17.96 -12.39
N LEU A 279 -17.11 -17.34 -12.75
CA LEU A 279 -17.15 -15.93 -13.14
C LEU A 279 -16.73 -15.01 -11.99
N GLU A 280 -17.32 -15.14 -10.80
CA GLU A 280 -16.98 -14.29 -9.66
C GLU A 280 -15.53 -14.47 -9.19
N VAL A 281 -15.02 -15.70 -9.21
CA VAL A 281 -13.62 -15.97 -8.85
C VAL A 281 -12.66 -15.39 -9.90
N SER A 282 -13.02 -15.43 -11.18
CA SER A 282 -12.22 -14.78 -12.23
C SER A 282 -12.15 -13.26 -12.02
N GLU A 283 -13.29 -12.59 -11.75
CA GLU A 283 -13.33 -11.15 -11.43
C GLU A 283 -12.52 -10.85 -10.16
N TYR A 284 -12.61 -11.70 -9.14
CA TYR A 284 -11.81 -11.57 -7.91
C TYR A 284 -10.30 -11.54 -8.21
N PHE A 285 -9.80 -12.47 -9.02
CA PHE A 285 -8.37 -12.54 -9.33
C PHE A 285 -7.91 -11.38 -10.23
N GLU A 286 -8.72 -10.96 -11.20
CA GLU A 286 -8.43 -9.77 -12.00
C GLU A 286 -8.33 -8.53 -11.11
N ARG A 287 -9.29 -8.35 -10.20
CA ARG A 287 -9.30 -7.20 -9.29
C ARG A 287 -8.13 -7.23 -8.29
N LEU A 288 -7.75 -8.43 -7.84
CA LEU A 288 -6.58 -8.63 -6.98
C LEU A 288 -5.29 -8.16 -7.69
N ASP A 289 -5.12 -8.51 -8.96
CA ASP A 289 -3.93 -8.12 -9.73
C ASP A 289 -3.89 -6.61 -9.97
N GLU A 290 -5.02 -5.99 -10.31
CA GLU A 290 -5.13 -4.52 -10.45
C GLU A 290 -4.72 -3.79 -9.17
N ILE A 291 -5.22 -4.23 -8.00
CA ILE A 291 -4.85 -3.67 -6.69
C ILE A 291 -3.35 -3.81 -6.45
N HIS A 292 -2.80 -4.97 -6.75
CA HIS A 292 -1.39 -5.25 -6.53
C HIS A 292 -0.47 -4.40 -7.43
N ILE A 293 -0.83 -4.23 -8.70
CA ILE A 293 -0.16 -3.33 -9.64
C ILE A 293 -0.24 -1.89 -9.13
N ALA A 294 -1.42 -1.44 -8.68
CA ALA A 294 -1.63 -0.08 -8.17
C ALA A 294 -0.79 0.21 -6.91
N ILE A 295 -0.69 -0.75 -5.97
CA ILE A 295 0.16 -0.63 -4.77
C ILE A 295 1.64 -0.54 -5.17
N ARG A 296 2.11 -1.43 -6.05
CA ARG A 296 3.50 -1.43 -6.52
C ARG A 296 3.86 -0.13 -7.24
N SER A 297 2.97 0.35 -8.09
CA SER A 297 3.11 1.62 -8.80
C SER A 297 3.15 2.80 -7.83
N SER A 298 2.25 2.85 -6.86
CA SER A 298 2.21 3.89 -5.82
C SER A 298 3.50 3.90 -4.99
N LEU A 299 4.00 2.73 -4.62
CA LEU A 299 5.27 2.59 -3.89
C LEU A 299 6.47 3.04 -4.72
N ALA A 300 6.49 2.73 -6.01
CA ALA A 300 7.52 3.21 -6.93
C ALA A 300 7.48 4.76 -7.04
N HIS A 301 6.30 5.35 -7.12
CA HIS A 301 6.12 6.80 -7.12
C HIS A 301 6.54 7.47 -5.81
N ILE A 302 6.28 6.86 -4.65
CA ILE A 302 6.76 7.35 -3.35
C ILE A 302 8.30 7.31 -3.28
N ARG A 303 8.93 6.27 -3.83
CA ARG A 303 10.40 6.19 -3.91
C ARG A 303 10.96 7.26 -4.85
N GLN A 304 10.28 7.53 -5.96
CA GLN A 304 10.68 8.58 -6.91
C GLN A 304 10.49 10.00 -6.37
N SER A 305 9.47 10.23 -5.54
CA SER A 305 9.18 11.57 -4.99
C SER A 305 10.20 12.03 -3.93
N ARG A 306 11.19 11.18 -3.58
CA ARG A 306 12.30 11.50 -2.67
C ARG A 306 11.84 12.19 -1.38
N ILE A 307 10.67 11.83 -0.84
CA ILE A 307 10.28 12.23 0.50
C ILE A 307 11.24 11.49 1.43
N ALA A 308 12.27 12.19 1.91
CA ALA A 308 13.18 11.61 2.88
C ALA A 308 12.35 11.15 4.09
N PRO A 309 12.52 9.93 4.62
CA PRO A 309 11.81 9.50 5.83
C PRO A 309 11.98 10.49 6.98
N SER A 310 13.12 11.21 7.00
CA SER A 310 13.44 12.29 7.93
C SER A 310 12.67 13.60 7.72
N ALA A 311 12.02 13.80 6.57
CA ALA A 311 11.11 14.93 6.36
C ALA A 311 9.78 14.74 7.11
N ILE A 312 9.47 13.52 7.53
CA ILE A 312 8.40 13.22 8.47
C ILE A 312 8.97 13.43 9.88
N ASN A 313 9.10 14.68 10.29
CA ASN A 313 9.40 14.98 11.69
C ASN A 313 8.27 14.44 12.54
N ALA A 314 8.58 13.43 13.37
CA ALA A 314 7.67 13.03 14.44
C ALA A 314 7.38 14.28 15.27
N PRO A 315 6.11 14.54 15.60
CA PRO A 315 5.79 15.70 16.40
C PRO A 315 6.47 15.56 17.78
N PRO A 316 6.79 16.67 18.46
CA PRO A 316 7.55 16.66 19.71
C PRO A 316 6.97 15.64 20.72
N PRO A 317 7.80 14.98 21.54
CA PRO A 317 7.29 14.19 22.65
C PRO A 317 6.42 15.12 23.51
N ASN A 318 5.12 14.81 23.65
CA ASN A 318 4.04 15.63 24.23
C ASN A 318 3.15 16.41 23.24
N PHE A 319 3.31 16.25 21.93
CA PHE A 319 2.31 16.72 20.98
C PHE A 319 1.06 15.84 21.08
N ILE A 320 0.07 16.37 21.78
CA ILE A 320 -1.30 15.84 21.73
C ILE A 320 -1.92 16.48 20.49
N PRO A 321 -2.17 15.71 19.41
CA PRO A 321 -2.86 16.28 18.26
C PRO A 321 -4.19 16.88 18.75
N PRO A 322 -4.55 18.10 18.32
CA PRO A 322 -5.90 18.59 18.56
C PRO A 322 -6.87 17.52 18.08
N SER A 323 -7.85 17.18 18.91
CA SER A 323 -8.81 16.13 18.59
C SER A 323 -9.53 16.48 17.30
N LEU A 324 -9.15 15.85 16.18
CA LEU A 324 -9.83 15.91 14.88
C LEU A 324 -11.20 15.19 14.91
N GLY A 325 -11.79 15.05 16.09
CA GLY A 325 -13.12 14.50 16.25
C GLY A 325 -14.15 15.56 15.90
N VAL A 326 -15.23 15.11 15.26
CA VAL A 326 -16.49 15.86 15.13
C VAL A 326 -16.99 16.13 16.53
N GLY A 327 -16.60 17.26 17.11
CA GLY A 327 -17.07 17.67 18.42
C GLY A 327 -18.57 17.90 18.34
N MET A 328 -19.36 17.25 19.19
CA MET A 328 -20.75 17.66 19.32
C MET A 328 -20.77 19.13 19.80
N PRO A 329 -21.60 20.00 19.21
CA PRO A 329 -21.73 21.37 19.66
C PRO A 329 -22.11 21.35 21.14
N SER A 330 -21.15 21.65 22.02
CA SER A 330 -21.40 21.78 23.44
C SER A 330 -22.22 23.04 23.66
N GLU A 331 -23.46 22.88 24.13
CA GLU A 331 -24.39 23.99 24.44
C GLU A 331 -23.92 24.86 25.62
N GLN A 332 -22.76 24.59 26.24
CA GLN A 332 -22.29 25.34 27.39
C GLN A 332 -20.86 25.82 27.18
N THR A 333 -20.73 27.07 26.72
CA THR A 333 -19.96 28.10 27.44
C THR A 333 -20.09 29.46 26.76
N SER A 334 -20.55 30.40 27.57
CA SER A 334 -20.54 31.84 27.37
C SER A 334 -19.17 32.37 26.92
N SER A 335 -19.20 33.22 25.90
CA SER A 335 -18.25 34.29 25.59
C SER A 335 -16.76 33.93 25.42
N GLY A 336 -16.31 33.76 24.16
CA GLY A 336 -14.96 34.22 23.77
C GLY A 336 -14.15 33.36 22.80
N GLY A 337 -14.45 32.07 22.64
CA GLY A 337 -13.60 31.13 21.89
C GLY A 337 -14.00 30.89 20.43
N LYS A 338 -14.35 31.92 19.66
CA LYS A 338 -14.79 31.77 18.26
C LYS A 338 -13.59 31.95 17.32
N GLY A 339 -12.75 30.93 17.10
CA GLY A 339 -11.71 31.11 16.07
C GLY A 339 -10.54 30.14 15.95
N MET A 340 -10.65 28.86 16.29
CA MET A 340 -9.53 27.92 16.05
C MET A 340 -9.90 26.62 15.31
N HIS A 341 -11.13 26.45 14.84
CA HIS A 341 -11.41 25.41 13.85
C HIS A 341 -10.85 25.89 12.50
N GLY A 342 -9.98 25.09 11.88
CA GLY A 342 -9.48 25.39 10.56
C GLY A 342 -10.59 25.28 9.52
N LEU A 343 -10.37 25.93 8.37
CA LEU A 343 -11.30 25.93 7.24
C LEU A 343 -11.63 24.53 6.72
N GLN A 344 -10.74 23.55 6.97
CA GLN A 344 -10.98 22.15 6.60
C GLN A 344 -11.90 21.45 7.59
N GLU A 345 -11.71 21.63 8.91
CA GLU A 345 -12.61 21.04 9.90
C GLU A 345 -14.03 21.57 9.74
N GLU A 346 -14.20 22.87 9.51
CA GLU A 346 -15.52 23.47 9.31
C GLU A 346 -16.23 22.91 8.07
N ARG A 347 -15.48 22.58 7.01
CA ARG A 347 -16.05 21.96 5.80
C ARG A 347 -16.44 20.52 6.04
N VAL A 348 -15.55 19.72 6.65
CA VAL A 348 -15.83 18.31 6.97
C VAL A 348 -17.03 18.20 7.91
N GLU A 349 -17.11 19.08 8.90
CA GLU A 349 -18.24 19.14 9.82
C GLU A 349 -19.54 19.51 9.11
N ARG A 350 -19.53 20.53 8.24
CA ARG A 350 -20.69 20.94 7.45
C ARG A 350 -21.19 19.81 6.54
N ASP A 351 -20.27 19.12 5.85
CA ASP A 351 -20.60 18.01 4.95
C ASP A 351 -21.15 16.81 5.74
N ALA A 352 -20.59 16.52 6.92
CA ALA A 352 -21.09 15.48 7.81
C ALA A 352 -22.52 15.78 8.29
N TRP A 353 -22.79 17.02 8.73
CA TRP A 353 -24.14 17.44 9.14
C TRP A 353 -25.14 17.41 7.98
N ALA A 354 -24.73 17.80 6.77
CA ALA A 354 -25.57 17.69 5.58
C ALA A 354 -25.92 16.22 5.26
N GLY A 355 -24.95 15.31 5.41
CA GLY A 355 -25.16 13.86 5.26
C GLY A 355 -26.17 13.30 6.26
N ILE A 356 -26.05 13.67 7.54
CA ILE A 356 -26.98 13.26 8.61
C ILE A 356 -28.40 13.77 8.33
N LEU A 357 -28.54 15.03 7.94
CA LEU A 357 -29.84 15.63 7.62
C LEU A 357 -30.53 14.90 6.46
N ASN A 358 -29.77 14.57 5.40
CA ASN A 358 -30.30 13.81 4.26
C ASN A 358 -30.76 12.41 4.69
N ALA A 359 -29.96 11.69 5.48
CA ALA A 359 -30.32 10.37 6.00
C ALA A 359 -31.60 10.40 6.85
N LEU A 360 -31.73 11.38 7.76
CA LEU A 360 -32.93 11.56 8.58
C LEU A 360 -34.17 11.91 7.75
N THR A 361 -33.99 12.70 6.68
CA THR A 361 -35.08 13.04 5.75
C THR A 361 -35.58 11.80 5.03
N ARG A 362 -34.67 10.95 4.53
CA ARG A 362 -35.02 9.67 3.89
C ARG A 362 -35.75 8.72 4.85
N LEU A 363 -35.31 8.62 6.10
CA LEU A 363 -35.99 7.81 7.13
C LEU A 363 -37.40 8.33 7.44
N LYS A 364 -37.58 9.66 7.49
CA LYS A 364 -38.89 10.27 7.70
C LYS A 364 -39.85 9.97 6.54
N GLU A 365 -39.38 10.08 5.30
CA GLU A 365 -40.16 9.75 4.11
C GLU A 365 -40.56 8.28 4.08
N ALA A 366 -39.63 7.36 4.38
CA ALA A 366 -39.91 5.92 4.47
C ALA A 366 -40.99 5.62 5.51
N LYS A 367 -40.86 6.15 6.73
CA LYS A 367 -41.85 5.97 7.80
C LYS A 367 -43.22 6.53 7.43
N THR A 368 -43.25 7.66 6.72
CA THR A 368 -44.51 8.26 6.24
C THR A 368 -45.21 7.34 5.23
N ARG A 369 -44.45 6.70 4.33
CA ARG A 369 -44.99 5.71 3.38
C ARG A 369 -45.54 4.47 4.10
N GLU A 370 -44.84 3.94 5.09
CA GLU A 370 -45.30 2.80 5.90
C GLU A 370 -46.60 3.12 6.65
N THR A 371 -46.71 4.31 7.24
CA THR A 371 -47.95 4.74 7.91
C THR A 371 -49.12 4.91 6.93
N ALA A 372 -48.87 5.42 5.71
CA ALA A 372 -49.90 5.56 4.69
C ALA A 372 -50.38 4.18 4.17
N GLN A 373 -49.46 3.23 3.98
CA GLN A 373 -49.81 1.85 3.61
C GLN A 373 -50.61 1.14 4.71
N SER A 374 -50.23 1.34 5.97
CA SER A 374 -50.94 0.76 7.13
C SER A 374 -52.36 1.33 7.28
N GLN A 375 -52.56 2.61 7.00
CA GLN A 375 -53.89 3.24 7.02
C GLN A 375 -54.76 2.81 5.83
N ALA A 376 -54.17 2.63 4.64
CA ALA A 376 -54.89 2.15 3.47
C ALA A 376 -55.29 0.66 3.59
N GLY A 377 -54.47 -0.17 4.22
CA GLY A 377 -54.75 -1.60 4.42
C GLY A 377 -55.76 -1.90 5.54
N GLY A 378 -55.94 -0.99 6.51
CA GLY A 378 -56.84 -1.19 7.66
C GLY A 378 -58.33 -1.03 7.39
N SER A 379 -58.74 -0.59 6.20
CA SER A 379 -60.16 -0.35 5.86
C SER A 379 -60.85 -1.48 5.10
N GLN A 380 -60.20 -2.62 4.83
CA GLN A 380 -60.80 -3.71 4.04
C GLN A 380 -61.17 -5.00 4.78
N SER A 381 -61.05 -5.09 6.12
CA SER A 381 -61.29 -6.37 6.84
C SER A 381 -62.51 -6.41 7.77
N VAL A 382 -63.44 -5.45 7.70
CA VAL A 382 -64.67 -5.47 8.52
C VAL A 382 -65.91 -5.34 7.63
N THR A 383 -66.17 -6.37 6.83
CA THR A 383 -67.50 -6.67 6.27
C THR A 383 -67.40 -8.02 5.58
N LEU A 384 -67.74 -9.10 6.28
CA LEU A 384 -68.34 -10.34 5.75
C LEU A 384 -68.22 -11.47 6.79
N GLU A 385 -68.98 -11.35 7.90
CA GLU A 385 -69.46 -12.55 8.59
C GLU A 385 -70.70 -12.22 9.44
N SER A 386 -71.81 -11.99 8.74
CA SER A 386 -73.15 -12.01 9.33
C SER A 386 -74.12 -12.52 8.27
N THR A 387 -74.06 -13.81 7.97
CA THR A 387 -75.17 -14.61 7.42
C THR A 387 -74.74 -16.08 7.25
N ARG A 388 -74.87 -16.90 8.30
CA ARG A 388 -75.73 -18.11 8.31
C ARG A 388 -75.66 -18.86 9.62
#